data_AF-A0A6P0XJ52-F1
#
_entry.id   AF-A0A6P0XJ52-F1
#
_cell.length_a   1.000
_cell.length_b   1.000
_cell.length_c   1.000
_cell.angle_alpha   90.00
_cell.angle_beta   90.00
_cell.angle_gamma   90.00
#
_symmetry.space_group_name_H-M   'P 1'
#
loop_
_entity.id
_entity.type
_entity.pdbx_description
1 polymer ?
#
loop_
_entity_poly.entity_id
_entity_poly.type
_entity_poly.pdbx_seq_one_letter_code
_entity_poly.pdbx_strand_id
1 'polypeptide(L)'
;LKAQNFVKKLEIYNKNKYIPIAFSTSQRFLPDVKTLIKAAHIDFLREYVIKKLDNIPVQDILSLNSTCGDNLFQTKIILPSLIKSSPEASLNELFLIIKKTSLVSDETILSCIKEKVKYSSLKDLADIMSNYDYELWQDLIRDLLEEKIINADFDELLSAKSKYNSSGKSKPEIIELFDNCINEKILEVDFDVLLKSSTYWCEVEAEKLILYLKNSLPEIVDFIELLLAKSKYKLSGKSKPAIVELLDSRMNEILVAVPFNDLLEYSKYWGEISKEIFILYLKDNLPKRVDLDQLVRAKLKYQYNSSRNSAPEIIEVFDNCIANKIEEMPFSDLLKFLVSNQEVMINTSVSRNSVPIIPEKLLIPTLKKNVQAIVTAFAQSSSFADASKRSELLIMIAEELNEHQWKFILKAFFDNDQIYYSRGCLADFRKLFEKSLELNNKSVKSYWLPFREKLNQLNLSQKEKILIDNLKQLIDSNLTPEKKSTE
;
A
#
# COMPACT_ATOMS: atom_id res chain seq x y z
N LEU A 1 -25.47 60.82 7.40
CA LEU A 1 -24.64 60.27 8.50
C LEU A 1 -25.22 59.02 9.18
N LYS A 2 -26.37 59.09 9.90
CA LYS A 2 -26.92 57.93 10.63
C LYS A 2 -27.20 56.71 9.73
N ALA A 3 -27.86 56.93 8.58
CA ALA A 3 -28.13 55.87 7.61
C ALA A 3 -26.86 55.29 6.96
N GLN A 4 -25.82 56.12 6.73
CA GLN A 4 -24.53 55.65 6.22
C GLN A 4 -23.80 54.79 7.26
N ASN A 5 -23.82 55.19 8.54
CA ASN A 5 -23.30 54.39 9.64
C ASN A 5 -24.07 53.09 9.83
N PHE A 6 -25.39 53.08 9.58
CA PHE A 6 -26.18 51.87 9.57
C PHE A 6 -25.71 50.90 8.47
N VAL A 7 -25.56 51.37 7.22
CA VAL A 7 -25.04 50.54 6.12
C VAL A 7 -23.64 49.98 6.43
N LYS A 8 -22.73 50.80 6.99
CA LYS A 8 -21.40 50.32 7.41
C LYS A 8 -21.48 49.20 8.45
N LYS A 9 -22.42 49.30 9.39
CA LYS A 9 -22.66 48.33 10.46
C LYS A 9 -23.47 47.11 10.02
N LEU A 10 -24.04 47.09 8.81
CA LEU A 10 -24.72 45.90 8.31
C LEU A 10 -23.73 44.73 8.28
N GLU A 11 -24.08 43.69 9.04
CA GLU A 11 -23.42 42.40 9.01
C GLU A 11 -23.95 41.62 7.81
N ILE A 12 -23.44 41.96 6.63
CA ILE A 12 -23.65 41.17 5.42
C ILE A 12 -22.86 39.84 5.45
N TYR A 13 -22.06 39.64 6.51
CA TYR A 13 -21.19 38.49 6.69
C TYR A 13 -21.22 38.05 8.17
N ASN A 14 -21.52 36.77 8.43
CA ASN A 14 -21.34 36.18 9.75
C ASN A 14 -20.13 35.23 9.71
N LYS A 15 -18.96 35.73 10.13
CA LYS A 15 -17.69 34.96 10.19
C LYS A 15 -17.82 33.64 10.96
N ASN A 16 -18.77 33.56 11.89
CA ASN A 16 -18.90 32.42 12.80
C ASN A 16 -19.89 31.34 12.33
N LYS A 17 -20.51 31.47 11.15
CA LYS A 17 -21.43 30.48 10.57
C LYS A 17 -20.97 29.86 9.25
N TYR A 18 -19.75 30.18 8.81
CA TYR A 18 -19.12 29.56 7.64
C TYR A 18 -18.67 28.14 8.01
N ILE A 19 -19.64 27.22 8.07
CA ILE A 19 -19.33 25.80 7.82
C ILE A 19 -19.37 25.68 6.29
N PRO A 20 -18.26 25.37 5.62
CA PRO A 20 -18.25 25.10 4.20
C PRO A 20 -19.03 23.79 3.95
N ILE A 21 -20.35 23.88 3.92
CA ILE A 21 -21.21 22.78 3.49
C ILE A 21 -21.24 22.86 1.97
N ALA A 22 -20.35 22.11 1.34
CA ALA A 22 -20.51 21.75 -0.06
C ALA A 22 -21.94 21.20 -0.24
N PHE A 23 -22.69 21.72 -1.21
CA PHE A 23 -24.01 21.26 -1.67
C PHE A 23 -25.31 21.79 -1.02
N SER A 24 -25.30 22.89 -0.26
CA SER A 24 -26.55 23.59 0.07
C SER A 24 -26.74 24.84 -0.80
N THR A 25 -27.46 24.70 -1.92
CA THR A 25 -27.78 25.77 -2.89
C THR A 25 -28.88 26.72 -2.43
N SER A 26 -29.30 26.69 -1.17
CA SER A 26 -30.35 27.59 -0.70
C SER A 26 -30.16 27.98 0.77
N GLN A 27 -30.15 29.30 0.97
CA GLN A 27 -30.39 30.00 2.24
C GLN A 27 -29.24 30.01 3.26
N ARG A 28 -28.37 31.02 3.12
CA ARG A 28 -27.86 31.76 4.30
C ARG A 28 -27.33 33.17 3.97
N PHE A 29 -27.88 33.81 2.94
CA PHE A 29 -27.82 35.27 2.93
C PHE A 29 -28.74 35.80 4.02
N LEU A 30 -28.15 36.53 4.96
CA LEU A 30 -28.86 37.14 6.09
C LEU A 30 -30.00 38.03 5.57
N PRO A 31 -31.05 38.29 6.39
CA PRO A 31 -32.07 39.32 6.12
C PRO A 31 -31.46 40.66 5.64
N ASP A 32 -30.21 40.92 6.02
CA ASP A 32 -29.42 42.09 5.68
C ASP A 32 -29.08 42.26 4.20
N VAL A 33 -29.10 41.20 3.37
CA VAL A 33 -28.89 41.35 1.91
C VAL A 33 -30.06 42.10 1.27
N LYS A 34 -31.30 41.81 1.69
CA LYS A 34 -32.47 42.58 1.23
C LYS A 34 -32.37 44.04 1.66
N THR A 35 -31.84 44.29 2.86
CA THR A 35 -31.57 45.65 3.35
C THR A 35 -30.48 46.34 2.55
N LEU A 36 -29.43 45.64 2.16
CA LEU A 36 -28.35 46.15 1.32
C LEU A 36 -28.86 46.53 -0.08
N ILE A 37 -29.69 45.68 -0.70
CA ILE A 37 -30.34 45.94 -1.99
C ILE A 37 -31.23 47.19 -1.90
N LYS A 38 -32.07 47.29 -0.86
CA LYS A 38 -32.89 48.49 -0.63
C LYS A 38 -32.04 49.75 -0.44
N ALA A 39 -30.96 49.67 0.33
CA ALA A 39 -30.06 50.79 0.57
C ALA A 39 -29.38 51.26 -0.72
N ALA A 40 -29.06 50.34 -1.62
CA ALA A 40 -28.46 50.63 -2.91
C ALA A 40 -29.33 51.47 -3.87
N HIS A 41 -30.66 51.35 -3.75
CA HIS A 41 -31.63 52.18 -4.49
C HIS A 41 -31.72 53.61 -3.98
N ILE A 42 -31.16 53.90 -2.80
CA ILE A 42 -31.14 55.24 -2.21
C ILE A 42 -29.82 55.92 -2.62
N ASP A 43 -29.90 56.96 -3.46
CA ASP A 43 -28.73 57.57 -4.11
C ASP A 43 -27.59 57.92 -3.14
N PHE A 44 -27.89 58.58 -2.01
CA PHE A 44 -26.86 59.01 -1.05
C PHE A 44 -26.25 57.86 -0.21
N LEU A 45 -26.81 56.64 -0.31
CA LEU A 45 -26.30 55.43 0.34
C LEU A 45 -25.55 54.51 -0.63
N ARG A 46 -25.74 54.67 -1.95
CA ARG A 46 -25.16 53.80 -2.98
C ARG A 46 -23.65 53.65 -2.86
N GLU A 47 -22.91 54.75 -2.71
CA GLU A 47 -21.45 54.71 -2.55
C GLU A 47 -20.99 53.91 -1.32
N TYR A 48 -21.78 53.93 -0.24
CA TYR A 48 -21.47 53.19 0.98
C TYR A 48 -21.72 51.70 0.80
N VAL A 49 -22.73 51.33 0.01
CA VAL A 49 -22.95 49.93 -0.38
C VAL A 49 -21.80 49.43 -1.24
N ILE A 50 -21.37 50.21 -2.24
CA ILE A 50 -20.21 49.86 -3.09
C ILE A 50 -18.94 49.67 -2.24
N LYS A 51 -18.58 50.66 -1.40
CA LYS A 51 -17.41 50.54 -0.49
C LYS A 51 -17.49 49.35 0.45
N LYS A 52 -18.71 48.94 0.84
CA LYS A 52 -18.91 47.76 1.68
C LYS A 52 -18.66 46.48 0.89
N LEU A 53 -19.12 46.39 -0.36
CA LEU A 53 -18.87 45.26 -1.27
C LEU A 53 -17.40 45.14 -1.66
N ASP A 54 -16.69 46.26 -1.84
CA ASP A 54 -15.25 46.27 -2.16
C ASP A 54 -14.36 45.53 -1.15
N ASN A 55 -14.87 45.27 0.07
CA ASN A 55 -14.13 44.57 1.13
C ASN A 55 -14.54 43.10 1.29
N ILE A 56 -15.29 42.55 0.33
CA ILE A 56 -15.83 41.19 0.37
C ILE A 56 -15.08 40.30 -0.63
N PRO A 57 -14.79 39.02 -0.30
CA PRO A 57 -14.23 38.08 -1.26
C PRO A 57 -15.09 37.95 -2.53
N VAL A 58 -14.43 37.81 -3.69
CA VAL A 58 -15.08 37.74 -5.01
C VAL A 58 -16.12 36.63 -5.07
N GLN A 59 -15.83 35.46 -4.50
CA GLN A 59 -16.76 34.33 -4.46
C GLN A 59 -18.08 34.63 -3.74
N ASP A 60 -18.07 35.46 -2.70
CA ASP A 60 -19.28 35.88 -2.00
C ASP A 60 -20.06 36.92 -2.81
N ILE A 61 -19.36 37.85 -3.48
CA ILE A 61 -19.99 38.81 -4.42
C ILE A 61 -20.66 38.06 -5.58
N LEU A 62 -20.02 37.01 -6.12
CA LEU A 62 -20.60 36.14 -7.16
C LEU A 62 -21.84 35.38 -6.68
N SER A 63 -21.88 35.05 -5.40
CA SER A 63 -23.04 34.38 -4.78
C SER A 63 -24.21 35.36 -4.58
N LEU A 64 -23.91 36.62 -4.24
CA LEU A 64 -24.91 37.71 -4.23
C LEU A 64 -25.48 37.94 -5.63
N ASN A 65 -24.64 37.91 -6.67
CA ASN A 65 -25.08 38.09 -8.05
C ASN A 65 -26.14 37.06 -8.45
N SER A 66 -25.92 35.79 -8.12
CA SER A 66 -26.87 34.70 -8.44
C SER A 66 -28.15 34.71 -7.62
N THR A 67 -28.18 35.39 -6.47
CA THR A 67 -29.35 35.39 -5.57
C THR A 67 -30.18 36.67 -5.66
N CYS A 68 -29.59 37.75 -6.17
CA CYS A 68 -30.27 39.01 -6.35
C CYS A 68 -31.03 39.02 -7.69
N GLY A 69 -32.37 39.04 -7.67
CA GLY A 69 -33.17 39.21 -8.89
C GLY A 69 -33.29 40.67 -9.36
N ASP A 70 -32.57 41.59 -8.72
CA ASP A 70 -32.64 43.02 -9.01
C ASP A 70 -31.58 43.44 -10.03
N ASN A 71 -32.02 43.64 -11.27
CA ASN A 71 -31.15 43.98 -12.39
C ASN A 71 -30.39 45.31 -12.18
N LEU A 72 -31.01 46.30 -11.51
CA LEU A 72 -30.35 47.57 -11.21
C LEU A 72 -29.22 47.37 -10.18
N PHE A 73 -29.46 46.57 -9.15
CA PHE A 73 -28.43 46.23 -8.18
C PHE A 73 -27.27 45.44 -8.81
N GLN A 74 -27.60 44.46 -9.67
CA GLN A 74 -26.59 43.69 -10.39
C GLN A 74 -25.72 44.59 -11.27
N THR A 75 -26.34 45.37 -12.16
CA THR A 75 -25.62 46.17 -13.17
C THR A 75 -24.88 47.37 -12.58
N LYS A 76 -25.47 48.09 -11.62
CA LYS A 76 -24.90 49.34 -11.11
C LYS A 76 -23.98 49.16 -9.89
N ILE A 77 -24.01 48.01 -9.23
CA ILE A 77 -23.33 47.85 -7.93
C ILE A 77 -22.50 46.56 -7.89
N ILE A 78 -23.08 45.41 -8.20
CA ILE A 78 -22.33 44.15 -8.19
C ILE A 78 -21.26 44.17 -9.29
N LEU A 79 -21.65 44.50 -10.53
CA LEU A 79 -20.77 44.47 -11.70
C LEU A 79 -19.52 45.34 -11.52
N PRO A 80 -19.63 46.64 -11.13
CA PRO A 80 -18.44 47.47 -10.93
C PRO A 80 -17.56 46.97 -9.77
N SER A 81 -18.15 46.40 -8.72
CA SER A 81 -17.40 45.84 -7.59
C SER A 81 -16.61 44.58 -8.01
N LEU A 82 -17.21 43.72 -8.85
CA LEU A 82 -16.54 42.55 -9.42
C LEU A 82 -15.39 42.95 -10.35
N ILE A 83 -15.62 43.93 -11.24
CA ILE A 83 -14.57 44.46 -12.13
C ILE A 83 -13.41 45.02 -11.30
N LYS A 84 -13.71 45.84 -10.29
CA LYS A 84 -12.71 46.42 -9.40
C LYS A 84 -11.90 45.38 -8.62
N SER A 85 -12.54 44.26 -8.25
CA SER A 85 -11.89 43.19 -7.49
C SER A 85 -11.18 42.16 -8.38
N SER A 86 -11.34 42.25 -9.71
CA SER A 86 -10.79 41.28 -10.67
C SER A 86 -9.26 41.09 -10.61
N PRO A 87 -8.41 42.09 -10.32
CA PRO A 87 -6.96 41.88 -10.27
C PRO A 87 -6.50 40.92 -9.15
N GLU A 88 -7.25 40.90 -8.04
CA GLU A 88 -6.99 40.06 -6.87
C GLU A 88 -7.66 38.68 -6.97
N ALA A 89 -8.59 38.51 -7.91
CA ALA A 89 -9.32 37.26 -8.10
C ALA A 89 -8.41 36.14 -8.62
N SER A 90 -8.71 34.91 -8.20
CA SER A 90 -8.14 33.70 -8.80
C SER A 90 -8.66 33.49 -10.23
N LEU A 91 -7.93 32.71 -11.03
CA LEU A 91 -8.34 32.44 -12.42
C LEU A 91 -9.73 31.77 -12.49
N ASN A 92 -10.02 30.84 -11.58
CA ASN A 92 -11.36 30.24 -11.46
C ASN A 92 -12.45 31.28 -11.17
N GLU A 93 -12.19 32.22 -10.25
CA GLU A 93 -13.15 33.29 -9.95
C GLU A 93 -13.38 34.21 -11.14
N LEU A 94 -12.33 34.54 -11.92
CA LEU A 94 -12.46 35.33 -13.14
C LEU A 94 -13.34 34.66 -14.19
N PHE A 95 -13.17 33.35 -14.42
CA PHE A 95 -14.05 32.59 -15.31
C PHE A 95 -15.49 32.53 -14.81
N LEU A 96 -15.69 32.42 -13.49
CA LEU A 96 -17.03 32.51 -12.88
C LEU A 96 -17.66 33.89 -13.03
N ILE A 97 -16.87 34.97 -12.94
CA ILE A 97 -17.34 36.34 -13.21
C ILE A 97 -17.90 36.39 -14.62
N ILE A 98 -17.13 36.01 -15.64
CA ILE A 98 -17.59 36.06 -17.04
C ILE A 98 -18.85 35.22 -17.22
N LYS A 99 -18.84 33.96 -16.78
CA LYS A 99 -19.97 33.04 -16.93
C LYS A 99 -21.26 33.56 -16.29
N LYS A 100 -21.18 34.22 -15.13
CA LYS A 100 -22.36 34.69 -14.39
C LYS A 100 -22.84 36.10 -14.76
N THR A 101 -21.98 36.91 -15.38
CA THR A 101 -22.28 38.34 -15.62
C THR A 101 -22.31 38.72 -17.09
N SER A 102 -22.00 37.79 -17.99
CA SER A 102 -21.89 38.05 -19.44
C SER A 102 -20.87 39.15 -19.79
N LEU A 103 -19.90 39.42 -18.92
CA LEU A 103 -18.80 40.38 -19.13
C LEU A 103 -17.71 39.86 -20.08
N VAL A 104 -18.08 39.13 -21.12
CA VAL A 104 -17.13 38.52 -22.06
C VAL A 104 -16.28 39.57 -22.79
N SER A 105 -16.77 40.81 -22.90
CA SER A 105 -16.11 41.91 -23.61
C SER A 105 -15.45 42.96 -22.69
N ASP A 106 -15.39 42.74 -21.37
CA ASP A 106 -14.77 43.72 -20.46
C ASP A 106 -13.25 43.64 -20.50
N GLU A 107 -12.59 44.67 -21.03
CA GLU A 107 -11.12 44.70 -21.21
C GLU A 107 -10.33 44.50 -19.90
N THR A 108 -10.87 44.94 -18.76
CA THR A 108 -10.16 44.82 -17.47
C THR A 108 -10.13 43.37 -17.02
N ILE A 109 -11.27 42.69 -17.06
CA ILE A 109 -11.37 41.27 -16.71
C ILE A 109 -10.55 40.43 -17.70
N LEU A 110 -10.66 40.73 -18.99
CA LEU A 110 -9.90 40.05 -20.03
C LEU A 110 -8.38 40.19 -19.82
N SER A 111 -7.90 41.40 -19.49
CA SER A 111 -6.49 41.63 -19.17
C SER A 111 -6.06 40.82 -17.94
N CYS A 112 -6.89 40.78 -16.88
CA CYS A 112 -6.60 40.00 -15.68
C CYS A 112 -6.53 38.49 -15.99
N ILE A 113 -7.46 37.97 -16.79
CA ILE A 113 -7.45 36.56 -17.21
C ILE A 113 -6.16 36.23 -17.97
N LYS A 114 -5.80 37.04 -18.98
CA LYS A 114 -4.59 36.84 -19.78
C LYS A 114 -3.33 36.85 -18.89
N GLU A 115 -3.26 37.78 -17.95
CA GLU A 115 -2.16 37.85 -16.98
C GLU A 115 -2.10 36.59 -16.09
N LYS A 116 -3.22 36.19 -15.48
CA LYS A 116 -3.24 35.00 -14.61
C LYS A 116 -2.97 33.71 -15.38
N VAL A 117 -3.44 33.58 -16.62
CA VAL A 117 -3.15 32.44 -17.48
C VAL A 117 -1.66 32.33 -17.73
N LYS A 118 -0.97 33.44 -18.06
CA LYS A 118 0.48 33.45 -18.29
C LYS A 118 1.28 32.80 -17.15
N TYR A 119 0.88 33.05 -15.90
CA TYR A 119 1.55 32.54 -14.71
C TYR A 119 0.98 31.22 -14.16
N SER A 120 -0.08 30.68 -14.76
CA SER A 120 -0.69 29.41 -14.31
C SER A 120 0.08 28.20 -14.85
N SER A 121 0.09 27.10 -14.08
CA SER A 121 0.62 25.83 -14.59
C SER A 121 -0.31 25.26 -15.66
N LEU A 122 0.20 24.43 -16.57
CA LEU A 122 -0.64 23.80 -17.59
C LEU A 122 -1.67 22.85 -16.96
N LYS A 123 -1.32 22.24 -15.82
CA LYS A 123 -2.24 21.41 -15.03
C LYS A 123 -3.42 22.19 -14.46
N ASP A 124 -3.20 23.41 -13.96
CA ASP A 124 -4.28 24.28 -13.47
C ASP A 124 -5.17 24.74 -14.63
N LEU A 125 -4.57 25.01 -15.80
CA LEU A 125 -5.32 25.35 -17.00
C LEU A 125 -6.17 24.18 -17.50
N ALA A 126 -5.63 22.96 -17.49
CA ALA A 126 -6.38 21.75 -17.80
C ALA A 126 -7.60 21.57 -16.89
N ASP A 127 -7.46 21.82 -15.58
CA ASP A 127 -8.59 21.83 -14.64
C ASP A 127 -9.66 22.84 -15.00
N ILE A 128 -9.24 24.07 -15.30
CA ILE A 128 -10.15 25.15 -15.66
C ILE A 128 -10.92 24.76 -16.93
N MET A 129 -10.21 24.30 -17.97
CA MET A 129 -10.84 23.89 -19.22
C MET A 129 -11.85 22.75 -19.04
N SER A 130 -11.61 21.85 -18.09
CA SER A 130 -12.53 20.78 -17.71
C SER A 130 -13.81 21.26 -17.02
N ASN A 131 -13.78 22.45 -16.41
CA ASN A 131 -14.88 22.99 -15.61
C ASN A 131 -15.78 23.99 -16.37
N TYR A 132 -15.27 24.66 -17.40
CA TYR A 132 -15.97 25.73 -18.12
C TYR A 132 -16.31 25.39 -19.59
N ASP A 133 -17.25 26.15 -20.15
CA ASP A 133 -17.76 25.94 -21.51
C ASP A 133 -16.71 26.34 -22.56
N TYR A 134 -16.56 25.51 -23.60
CA TYR A 134 -15.50 25.61 -24.62
C TYR A 134 -15.40 26.96 -25.30
N GLU A 135 -16.53 27.48 -25.75
CA GLU A 135 -16.63 28.75 -26.50
C GLU A 135 -16.02 29.90 -25.72
N LEU A 136 -16.15 29.88 -24.38
CA LEU A 136 -15.76 30.97 -23.52
C LEU A 136 -14.24 31.06 -23.32
N TRP A 137 -13.50 29.95 -23.42
CA TRP A 137 -12.04 29.99 -23.32
C TRP A 137 -11.34 29.93 -24.68
N GLN A 138 -11.99 29.40 -25.72
CA GLN A 138 -11.44 29.35 -27.07
C GLN A 138 -11.11 30.75 -27.61
N ASP A 139 -11.96 31.74 -27.36
CA ASP A 139 -11.70 33.11 -27.83
C ASP A 139 -10.76 33.91 -26.92
N LEU A 140 -10.66 33.53 -25.64
CA LEU A 140 -10.01 34.36 -24.63
C LEU A 140 -8.55 33.99 -24.39
N ILE A 141 -8.24 32.70 -24.38
CA ILE A 141 -6.97 32.17 -23.87
C ILE A 141 -6.35 31.10 -24.75
N ARG A 142 -6.95 30.79 -25.91
CA ARG A 142 -6.46 29.73 -26.79
C ARG A 142 -5.00 29.94 -27.18
N ASP A 143 -4.63 31.08 -27.73
CA ASP A 143 -3.25 31.33 -28.17
C ASP A 143 -2.24 31.15 -27.02
N LEU A 144 -2.59 31.61 -25.81
CA LEU A 144 -1.76 31.46 -24.61
C LEU A 144 -1.67 30.00 -24.14
N LEU A 145 -2.76 29.25 -24.28
CA LEU A 145 -2.80 27.82 -23.98
C LEU A 145 -1.95 27.03 -24.98
N GLU A 146 -2.09 27.32 -26.28
CA GLU A 146 -1.30 26.69 -27.34
C GLU A 146 0.19 26.96 -27.11
N GLU A 147 0.57 28.21 -26.83
CA GLU A 147 1.94 28.58 -26.46
C GLU A 147 2.44 27.79 -25.24
N LYS A 148 1.60 27.63 -24.21
CA LYS A 148 1.97 26.85 -23.02
C LYS A 148 2.11 25.36 -23.28
N ILE A 149 1.23 24.76 -24.07
CA ILE A 149 1.33 23.34 -24.44
C ILE A 149 2.63 23.11 -25.21
N ILE A 150 2.94 23.94 -26.19
CA ILE A 150 4.17 23.83 -26.99
C ILE A 150 5.43 23.91 -26.11
N ASN A 151 5.43 24.83 -25.15
CA ASN A 151 6.59 25.09 -24.28
C ASN A 151 6.68 24.20 -23.04
N ALA A 152 5.63 23.47 -22.68
CA ALA A 152 5.61 22.62 -21.49
C ALA A 152 6.61 21.46 -21.61
N ASP A 153 7.10 21.00 -20.46
CA ASP A 153 7.91 19.79 -20.42
C ASP A 153 7.05 18.53 -20.61
N PHE A 154 7.71 17.41 -20.84
CA PHE A 154 7.04 16.15 -21.18
C PHE A 154 6.13 15.62 -20.06
N ASP A 155 6.54 15.73 -18.79
CA ASP A 155 5.74 15.24 -17.66
C ASP A 155 4.52 16.13 -17.43
N GLU A 156 4.70 17.46 -17.52
CA GLU A 156 3.61 18.43 -17.41
C GLU A 156 2.56 18.21 -18.51
N LEU A 157 2.99 17.96 -19.76
CA LEU A 157 2.10 17.61 -20.87
C LEU A 157 1.27 16.37 -20.60
N LEU A 158 1.91 15.28 -20.19
CA LEU A 158 1.23 14.01 -19.92
C LEU A 158 0.23 14.15 -18.75
N SER A 159 0.65 14.80 -17.66
CA SER A 159 -0.20 15.02 -16.49
C SER A 159 -1.41 15.90 -16.82
N ALA A 160 -1.19 17.01 -17.54
CA ALA A 160 -2.24 17.93 -17.95
C ALA A 160 -3.23 17.28 -18.92
N LYS A 161 -2.73 16.57 -19.94
CA LYS A 161 -3.57 15.83 -20.90
C LYS A 161 -4.43 14.79 -20.18
N SER A 162 -3.83 13.96 -19.31
CA SER A 162 -4.57 12.91 -18.59
C SER A 162 -5.71 13.51 -17.76
N LYS A 163 -5.44 14.64 -17.09
CA LYS A 163 -6.44 15.37 -16.31
C LYS A 163 -7.56 15.92 -17.18
N TYR A 164 -7.22 16.60 -18.27
CA TYR A 164 -8.18 17.16 -19.21
C TYR A 164 -9.08 16.07 -19.82
N ASN A 165 -8.48 14.96 -20.25
CA ASN A 165 -9.17 13.80 -20.83
C ASN A 165 -10.12 13.13 -19.82
N SER A 166 -9.72 13.04 -18.55
CA SER A 166 -10.54 12.44 -17.49
C SER A 166 -11.83 13.21 -17.15
N SER A 167 -11.95 14.47 -17.58
CA SER A 167 -13.12 15.32 -17.26
C SER A 167 -14.40 14.98 -18.02
N GLY A 168 -14.31 14.19 -19.10
CA GLY A 168 -15.44 13.87 -19.97
C GLY A 168 -15.94 15.04 -20.83
N LYS A 169 -15.31 16.22 -20.72
CA LYS A 169 -15.60 17.42 -21.54
C LYS A 169 -14.43 17.81 -22.45
N SER A 170 -13.47 16.89 -22.62
CA SER A 170 -12.32 17.10 -23.48
C SER A 170 -12.74 17.31 -24.94
N LYS A 171 -12.07 18.24 -25.60
CA LYS A 171 -12.30 18.56 -27.00
C LYS A 171 -11.25 17.91 -27.90
N PRO A 172 -11.65 17.27 -29.01
CA PRO A 172 -10.71 16.57 -29.89
C PRO A 172 -9.55 17.45 -30.35
N GLU A 173 -9.80 18.72 -30.67
CA GLU A 173 -8.80 19.64 -31.23
C GLU A 173 -7.67 19.95 -30.23
N ILE A 174 -7.99 20.08 -28.94
CA ILE A 174 -6.97 20.31 -27.91
C ILE A 174 -6.25 19.00 -27.55
N ILE A 175 -6.96 17.87 -27.55
CA ILE A 175 -6.33 16.57 -27.35
C ILE A 175 -5.32 16.30 -28.48
N GLU A 176 -5.68 16.62 -29.72
CA GLU A 176 -4.79 16.52 -30.88
C GLU A 176 -3.56 17.42 -30.73
N LEU A 177 -3.72 18.64 -30.21
CA LEU A 177 -2.58 19.52 -29.92
C LEU A 177 -1.64 18.92 -28.86
N PHE A 178 -2.19 18.36 -27.77
CA PHE A 178 -1.39 17.63 -26.79
C PHE A 178 -0.69 16.43 -27.43
N ASP A 179 -1.40 15.64 -28.24
CA ASP A 179 -0.87 14.47 -28.95
C ASP A 179 0.32 14.83 -29.83
N ASN A 180 0.18 15.89 -30.63
CA ASN A 180 1.26 16.37 -31.49
C ASN A 180 2.49 16.76 -30.68
N CYS A 181 2.32 17.56 -29.61
CA CYS A 181 3.45 17.99 -28.78
C CYS A 181 4.11 16.85 -28.01
N ILE A 182 3.32 15.90 -27.49
CA ILE A 182 3.83 14.69 -26.82
C ILE A 182 4.62 13.82 -27.81
N ASN A 183 4.09 13.64 -29.02
CA ASN A 183 4.71 12.82 -30.06
C ASN A 183 6.01 13.41 -30.60
N GLU A 184 6.15 14.74 -30.61
CA GLU A 184 7.42 15.41 -30.92
C GLU A 184 8.42 15.24 -29.77
N LYS A 185 8.01 15.58 -28.53
CA LYS A 185 8.93 15.60 -27.37
C LYS A 185 9.34 14.22 -26.89
N ILE A 186 8.54 13.17 -27.09
CA ILE A 186 8.93 11.82 -26.68
C ILE A 186 10.23 11.36 -27.36
N LEU A 187 10.53 11.83 -28.57
CA LEU A 187 11.76 11.45 -29.26
C LEU A 187 13.01 12.10 -28.66
N GLU A 188 12.84 13.19 -27.92
CA GLU A 188 13.93 14.00 -27.35
C GLU A 188 14.08 13.80 -25.84
N VAL A 189 13.08 13.20 -25.18
CA VAL A 189 13.07 13.01 -23.73
C VAL A 189 14.15 12.01 -23.31
N ASP A 190 14.77 12.25 -22.15
CA ASP A 190 15.64 11.28 -21.49
C ASP A 190 14.81 10.07 -21.00
N PHE A 191 15.39 8.88 -21.09
CA PHE A 191 14.79 7.64 -20.61
C PHE A 191 14.42 7.72 -19.12
N ASP A 192 15.24 8.36 -18.28
CA ASP A 192 14.95 8.51 -16.85
C ASP A 192 13.71 9.37 -16.59
N VAL A 193 13.53 10.42 -17.41
CA VAL A 193 12.35 11.29 -17.36
C VAL A 193 11.11 10.52 -17.86
N LEU A 194 11.28 9.69 -18.90
CA LEU A 194 10.22 8.81 -19.37
C LEU A 194 9.78 7.80 -18.30
N LEU A 195 10.71 7.15 -17.59
CA LEU A 195 10.36 6.21 -16.52
C LEU A 195 9.62 6.87 -15.36
N LYS A 196 9.99 8.11 -14.99
CA LYS A 196 9.30 8.86 -13.92
C LYS A 196 7.83 9.16 -14.26
N SER A 197 7.54 9.38 -15.54
CA SER A 197 6.21 9.67 -16.07
C SER A 197 5.38 8.41 -16.41
N SER A 198 5.82 7.20 -16.03
CA SER A 198 5.18 5.94 -16.43
C SER A 198 3.72 5.76 -16.03
N THR A 199 3.25 6.49 -15.02
CA THR A 199 1.84 6.56 -14.64
C THR A 199 0.95 7.06 -15.78
N TYR A 200 1.52 7.89 -16.67
CA TYR A 200 0.80 8.58 -17.75
C TYR A 200 1.14 8.06 -19.15
N TRP A 201 1.92 6.98 -19.28
CA TRP A 201 2.27 6.41 -20.59
C TRP A 201 1.06 6.00 -21.44
N CYS A 202 -0.12 5.80 -20.83
CA CYS A 202 -1.35 5.55 -21.58
C CYS A 202 -1.83 6.76 -22.39
N GLU A 203 -1.31 7.95 -22.11
CA GLU A 203 -1.57 9.16 -22.88
C GLU A 203 -0.61 9.33 -24.06
N VAL A 204 0.41 8.47 -24.20
CA VAL A 204 1.28 8.43 -25.38
C VAL A 204 0.70 7.47 -26.41
N GLU A 205 0.80 7.83 -27.69
CA GLU A 205 0.50 6.91 -28.79
C GLU A 205 1.35 5.64 -28.68
N ALA A 206 0.70 4.47 -28.70
CA ALA A 206 1.34 3.21 -28.37
C ALA A 206 2.50 2.89 -29.33
N GLU A 207 2.31 3.15 -30.62
CA GLU A 207 3.29 2.95 -31.68
C GLU A 207 4.56 3.78 -31.44
N LYS A 208 4.39 5.03 -30.99
CA LYS A 208 5.50 5.95 -30.68
C LYS A 208 6.26 5.52 -29.44
N LEU A 209 5.53 5.16 -28.37
CA LEU A 209 6.16 4.67 -27.14
C LEU A 209 6.90 3.35 -27.39
N ILE A 210 6.33 2.42 -28.16
CA ILE A 210 7.00 1.17 -28.55
C ILE A 210 8.27 1.47 -29.36
N LEU A 211 8.19 2.39 -30.34
CA LEU A 211 9.34 2.77 -31.14
C LEU A 211 10.46 3.38 -30.27
N TYR A 212 10.10 4.27 -29.36
CA TYR A 212 11.05 4.87 -28.42
C TYR A 212 11.69 3.81 -27.51
N LEU A 213 10.88 2.97 -26.86
CA LEU A 213 11.37 1.91 -25.98
C LEU A 213 12.19 0.83 -26.73
N LYS A 214 12.09 0.73 -28.06
CA LYS A 214 12.98 -0.15 -28.84
C LYS A 214 14.32 0.49 -29.18
N ASN A 215 14.34 1.81 -29.40
CA ASN A 215 15.50 2.52 -29.94
C ASN A 215 16.35 3.20 -28.87
N SER A 216 15.71 3.75 -27.85
CA SER A 216 16.33 4.64 -26.86
C SER A 216 16.64 3.93 -25.55
N LEU A 217 16.39 2.63 -25.47
CA LEU A 217 16.51 1.88 -24.23
C LEU A 217 18.00 1.65 -23.93
N PRO A 218 18.54 2.25 -22.85
CA PRO A 218 19.97 2.17 -22.56
C PRO A 218 20.44 0.71 -22.44
N GLU A 219 21.70 0.47 -22.79
CA GLU A 219 22.34 -0.85 -22.55
C GLU A 219 22.30 -1.23 -21.07
N ILE A 220 22.41 -0.23 -20.19
CA ILE A 220 22.34 -0.35 -18.74
C ILE A 220 21.10 0.40 -18.26
N VAL A 221 20.04 -0.33 -17.96
CA VAL A 221 18.83 0.20 -17.31
C VAL A 221 18.72 -0.42 -15.94
N ASP A 222 18.38 0.40 -14.94
CA ASP A 222 18.07 -0.09 -13.61
C ASP A 222 16.80 -0.96 -13.65
N PHE A 223 16.96 -2.24 -13.30
CA PHE A 223 15.87 -3.21 -13.30
C PHE A 223 14.71 -2.79 -12.39
N ILE A 224 15.00 -2.18 -11.25
CA ILE A 224 14.01 -1.74 -10.28
C ILE A 224 13.21 -0.57 -10.83
N GLU A 225 13.85 0.40 -11.44
CA GLU A 225 13.14 1.52 -12.06
C GLU A 225 12.20 1.03 -13.17
N LEU A 226 12.66 0.08 -13.98
CA LEU A 226 11.84 -0.54 -15.03
C LEU A 226 10.65 -1.31 -14.46
N LEU A 227 10.88 -2.09 -13.39
CA LEU A 227 9.83 -2.82 -12.66
C LEU A 227 8.78 -1.89 -12.07
N LEU A 228 9.21 -0.78 -11.45
CA LEU A 228 8.32 0.26 -10.91
C LEU A 228 7.54 0.96 -12.02
N ALA A 229 8.21 1.27 -13.13
CA ALA A 229 7.60 1.93 -14.26
C ALA A 229 6.47 1.07 -14.85
N LYS A 230 6.76 -0.22 -15.09
CA LYS A 230 5.78 -1.23 -15.53
C LYS A 230 4.60 -1.33 -14.57
N SER A 231 4.86 -1.42 -13.26
CA SER A 231 3.81 -1.53 -12.24
C SER A 231 2.86 -0.33 -12.27
N LYS A 232 3.41 0.91 -12.26
CA LYS A 232 2.63 2.14 -12.38
C LYS A 232 1.81 2.19 -13.67
N TYR A 233 2.40 1.79 -14.80
CA TYR A 233 1.71 1.76 -16.07
C TYR A 233 0.54 0.77 -16.07
N LYS A 234 0.70 -0.44 -15.50
CA LYS A 234 -0.40 -1.39 -15.33
C LYS A 234 -1.50 -0.88 -14.41
N LEU A 235 -1.13 -0.20 -13.31
CA LEU A 235 -2.08 0.39 -12.37
C LEU A 235 -2.94 1.49 -12.97
N SER A 236 -2.54 2.10 -14.09
CA SER A 236 -3.37 3.07 -14.84
C SER A 236 -4.68 2.45 -15.36
N GLY A 237 -4.76 1.11 -15.49
CA GLY A 237 -5.91 0.39 -16.05
C GLY A 237 -6.04 0.53 -17.58
N LYS A 238 -5.16 1.28 -18.24
CA LYS A 238 -5.16 1.54 -19.69
C LYS A 238 -3.90 0.99 -20.38
N SER A 239 -3.13 0.16 -19.69
CA SER A 239 -1.88 -0.39 -20.22
C SER A 239 -2.10 -1.24 -21.48
N LYS A 240 -1.27 -1.05 -22.49
CA LYS A 240 -1.28 -1.86 -23.72
C LYS A 240 -0.40 -3.11 -23.57
N PRO A 241 -0.90 -4.31 -23.95
CA PRO A 241 -0.14 -5.56 -23.84
C PRO A 241 1.22 -5.52 -24.53
N ALA A 242 1.31 -4.98 -25.75
CA ALA A 242 2.56 -4.92 -26.51
C ALA A 242 3.69 -4.13 -25.80
N ILE A 243 3.35 -3.07 -25.06
CA ILE A 243 4.33 -2.31 -24.26
C ILE A 243 4.75 -3.12 -23.04
N VAL A 244 3.78 -3.77 -22.38
CA VAL A 244 4.05 -4.65 -21.22
C VAL A 244 4.98 -5.80 -21.62
N GLU A 245 4.74 -6.44 -22.76
CA GLU A 245 5.59 -7.51 -23.31
C GLU A 245 7.01 -7.03 -23.63
N LEU A 246 7.15 -5.81 -24.18
CA LEU A 246 8.46 -5.21 -24.44
C LEU A 246 9.25 -4.98 -23.15
N LEU A 247 8.59 -4.44 -22.12
CA LEU A 247 9.19 -4.27 -20.79
C LEU A 247 9.55 -5.61 -20.17
N ASP A 248 8.69 -6.63 -20.31
CA ASP A 248 8.97 -7.99 -19.85
C ASP A 248 10.22 -8.55 -20.52
N SER A 249 10.29 -8.51 -21.84
CA SER A 249 11.48 -8.97 -22.59
C SER A 249 12.75 -8.33 -22.06
N ARG A 250 12.74 -7.02 -21.85
CA ARG A 250 13.91 -6.29 -21.38
C ARG A 250 14.25 -6.57 -19.92
N MET A 251 13.24 -6.60 -19.05
CA MET A 251 13.41 -7.01 -17.66
C MET A 251 14.05 -8.39 -17.57
N ASN A 252 13.70 -9.33 -18.45
CA ASN A 252 14.25 -10.68 -18.47
C ASN A 252 15.76 -10.69 -18.77
N GLU A 253 16.19 -9.87 -19.72
CA GLU A 253 17.61 -9.74 -20.08
C GLU A 253 18.43 -9.21 -18.90
N ILE A 254 17.90 -8.22 -18.17
CA ILE A 254 18.61 -7.54 -17.08
C ILE A 254 18.54 -8.35 -15.78
N LEU A 255 17.42 -9.05 -15.53
CA LEU A 255 17.17 -9.77 -14.28
C LEU A 255 18.30 -10.73 -13.91
N VAL A 256 18.91 -11.40 -14.89
CA VAL A 256 20.02 -12.34 -14.69
C VAL A 256 21.21 -11.70 -13.95
N ALA A 257 21.44 -10.40 -14.14
CA ALA A 257 22.52 -9.66 -13.50
C ALA A 257 22.14 -9.09 -12.12
N VAL A 258 20.86 -9.03 -11.77
CA VAL A 258 20.39 -8.41 -10.53
C VAL A 258 20.76 -9.29 -9.32
N PRO A 259 21.42 -8.72 -8.29
CA PRO A 259 21.63 -9.42 -7.03
C PRO A 259 20.31 -9.77 -6.34
N PHE A 260 20.23 -10.98 -5.78
CA PHE A 260 18.99 -11.42 -5.12
C PHE A 260 18.59 -10.54 -3.93
N ASN A 261 19.56 -9.99 -3.20
CA ASN A 261 19.29 -9.12 -2.06
C ASN A 261 18.60 -7.82 -2.47
N ASP A 262 19.00 -7.23 -3.60
CA ASP A 262 18.36 -6.03 -4.14
C ASP A 262 16.92 -6.38 -4.56
N LEU A 263 16.73 -7.55 -5.18
CA LEU A 263 15.41 -8.04 -5.56
C LEU A 263 14.48 -8.24 -4.34
N LEU A 264 15.01 -8.64 -3.18
CA LEU A 264 14.23 -8.83 -1.94
C LEU A 264 13.62 -7.54 -1.39
N GLU A 265 14.30 -6.41 -1.57
CA GLU A 265 13.80 -5.10 -1.15
C GLU A 265 12.50 -4.74 -1.90
N TYR A 266 12.39 -5.20 -3.15
CA TYR A 266 11.27 -4.94 -4.05
C TYR A 266 10.30 -6.12 -4.18
N SER A 267 10.28 -7.02 -3.18
CA SER A 267 9.40 -8.19 -3.12
C SER A 267 7.90 -7.90 -3.26
N LYS A 268 7.45 -6.67 -2.97
CA LYS A 268 6.06 -6.23 -3.22
C LYS A 268 5.70 -6.16 -4.71
N TYR A 269 6.69 -6.07 -5.59
CA TYR A 269 6.52 -5.97 -7.04
C TYR A 269 6.85 -7.27 -7.79
N TRP A 270 7.18 -8.36 -7.10
CA TRP A 270 7.52 -9.63 -7.77
C TRP A 270 6.37 -10.20 -8.60
N GLY A 271 5.12 -9.89 -8.26
CA GLY A 271 3.97 -10.25 -9.09
C GLY A 271 3.95 -9.56 -10.47
N GLU A 272 4.79 -8.55 -10.68
CA GLU A 272 4.97 -7.91 -11.97
C GLU A 272 6.02 -8.60 -12.85
N ILE A 273 6.87 -9.46 -12.29
CA ILE A 273 7.84 -10.23 -13.05
C ILE A 273 7.10 -11.43 -13.66
N SER A 274 7.33 -11.72 -14.95
CA SER A 274 6.82 -12.96 -15.55
C SER A 274 7.27 -14.16 -14.72
N LYS A 275 6.32 -15.02 -14.39
CA LYS A 275 6.52 -16.22 -13.59
C LYS A 275 7.56 -17.15 -14.21
N GLU A 276 7.50 -17.34 -15.52
CA GLU A 276 8.36 -18.24 -16.28
C GLU A 276 9.82 -17.83 -16.12
N ILE A 277 10.11 -16.54 -16.27
CA ILE A 277 11.46 -16.02 -16.10
C ILE A 277 11.88 -15.99 -14.64
N PHE A 278 10.98 -15.58 -13.74
CA PHE A 278 11.32 -15.50 -12.33
C PHE A 278 11.67 -16.88 -11.75
N ILE A 279 10.96 -17.94 -12.15
CA ILE A 279 11.28 -19.32 -11.79
C ILE A 279 12.70 -19.71 -12.24
N LEU A 280 13.07 -19.41 -13.49
CA LEU A 280 14.41 -19.71 -14.00
C LEU A 280 15.48 -18.95 -13.21
N TYR A 281 15.28 -17.65 -13.03
CA TYR A 281 16.19 -16.82 -12.23
C TYR A 281 16.37 -17.36 -10.80
N LEU A 282 15.27 -17.73 -10.13
CA LEU A 282 15.32 -18.28 -8.77
C LEU A 282 16.09 -19.60 -8.74
N LYS A 283 15.86 -20.51 -9.70
CA LYS A 283 16.59 -21.78 -9.79
C LYS A 283 18.10 -21.58 -9.93
N ASP A 284 18.52 -20.60 -10.72
CA ASP A 284 19.93 -20.36 -10.99
C ASP A 284 20.66 -19.60 -9.87
N ASN A 285 19.94 -18.72 -9.16
CA ASN A 285 20.54 -17.78 -8.20
C ASN A 285 20.33 -18.16 -6.73
N LEU A 286 19.17 -18.71 -6.35
CA LEU A 286 18.87 -19.04 -4.95
C LEU A 286 19.88 -20.02 -4.34
N PRO A 287 20.25 -21.15 -5.00
CA PRO A 287 21.09 -22.16 -4.34
C PRO A 287 22.51 -21.69 -4.06
N LYS A 288 23.02 -20.74 -4.85
CA LYS A 288 24.44 -20.34 -4.86
C LYS A 288 24.74 -19.13 -3.98
N ARG A 289 23.74 -18.30 -3.68
CA ARG A 289 23.98 -16.93 -3.17
C ARG A 289 23.33 -16.63 -1.82
N VAL A 290 22.51 -17.54 -1.31
CA VAL A 290 21.55 -17.25 -0.24
C VAL A 290 21.62 -18.34 0.83
N ASP A 291 21.68 -17.92 2.10
CA ASP A 291 21.60 -18.85 3.23
C ASP A 291 20.14 -19.29 3.51
N LEU A 292 19.97 -20.26 4.41
CA LEU A 292 18.65 -20.80 4.75
C LEU A 292 17.71 -19.73 5.35
N ASP A 293 18.23 -18.76 6.10
CA ASP A 293 17.41 -17.71 6.74
C ASP A 293 16.86 -16.76 5.68
N GLN A 294 17.73 -16.28 4.80
CA GLN A 294 17.37 -15.42 3.69
C GLN A 294 16.35 -16.11 2.75
N LEU A 295 16.50 -17.41 2.47
CA LEU A 295 15.55 -18.17 1.65
C LEU A 295 14.16 -18.26 2.30
N VAL A 296 14.10 -18.59 3.59
CA VAL A 296 12.85 -18.66 4.35
C VAL A 296 12.18 -17.29 4.38
N ARG A 297 12.92 -16.22 4.68
CA ARG A 297 12.38 -14.84 4.69
C ARG A 297 11.88 -14.41 3.32
N ALA A 298 12.61 -14.75 2.26
CA ALA A 298 12.22 -14.46 0.88
C ALA A 298 10.89 -15.13 0.53
N LYS A 299 10.77 -16.43 0.83
CA LYS A 299 9.55 -17.20 0.62
C LYS A 299 8.37 -16.59 1.38
N LEU A 300 8.54 -16.27 2.66
CA LEU A 300 7.49 -15.67 3.48
C LEU A 300 7.05 -14.30 2.95
N LYS A 301 8.00 -13.45 2.54
CA LYS A 301 7.69 -12.16 1.90
C LYS A 301 6.89 -12.35 0.62
N TYR A 302 7.28 -13.30 -0.24
CA TYR A 302 6.53 -13.60 -1.46
C TYR A 302 5.11 -14.10 -1.15
N GLN A 303 4.95 -15.06 -0.22
CA GLN A 303 3.62 -15.54 0.19
C GLN A 303 2.71 -14.42 0.71
N TYR A 304 3.27 -13.50 1.49
CA TYR A 304 2.53 -12.35 2.02
C TYR A 304 2.11 -11.36 0.92
N ASN A 305 3.08 -10.92 0.11
CA ASN A 305 2.84 -9.92 -0.94
C ASN A 305 1.98 -10.46 -2.08
N SER A 306 2.09 -11.76 -2.37
CA SER A 306 1.34 -12.42 -3.44
C SER A 306 0.03 -13.03 -2.97
N SER A 307 -0.48 -12.68 -1.78
CA SER A 307 -1.65 -13.30 -1.13
C SER A 307 -2.95 -13.39 -1.94
N ARG A 308 -3.06 -12.74 -3.12
CA ARG A 308 -4.16 -12.93 -4.08
C ARG A 308 -3.84 -13.78 -5.31
N ASN A 309 -2.55 -13.95 -5.67
CA ASN A 309 -2.07 -14.58 -6.91
C ASN A 309 -0.73 -15.30 -6.72
N SER A 310 -0.47 -15.93 -5.56
CA SER A 310 0.79 -16.64 -5.34
C SER A 310 0.88 -17.81 -6.30
N ALA A 311 1.82 -17.78 -7.26
CA ALA A 311 2.07 -18.90 -8.15
C ALA A 311 2.64 -20.09 -7.34
N PRO A 312 1.93 -21.23 -7.25
CA PRO A 312 2.38 -22.40 -6.50
C PRO A 312 3.77 -22.89 -6.92
N GLU A 313 4.12 -22.72 -8.19
CA GLU A 313 5.39 -23.16 -8.77
C GLU A 313 6.57 -22.34 -8.26
N ILE A 314 6.39 -21.04 -7.96
CA ILE A 314 7.43 -20.24 -7.30
C ILE A 314 7.64 -20.73 -5.86
N ILE A 315 6.55 -21.08 -5.16
CA ILE A 315 6.63 -21.67 -3.81
C ILE A 315 7.36 -23.01 -3.85
N GLU A 316 7.11 -23.82 -4.86
CA GLU A 316 7.80 -25.09 -5.08
C GLU A 316 9.31 -24.89 -5.31
N VAL A 317 9.71 -23.88 -6.08
CA VAL A 317 11.14 -23.53 -6.25
C VAL A 317 11.78 -23.17 -4.90
N PHE A 318 11.12 -22.36 -4.08
CA PHE A 318 11.60 -22.06 -2.73
C PHE A 318 11.67 -23.31 -1.86
N ASP A 319 10.64 -24.15 -1.86
CA ASP A 319 10.61 -25.42 -1.11
C ASP A 319 11.79 -26.32 -1.48
N ASN A 320 12.07 -26.48 -2.78
CA ASN A 320 13.17 -27.29 -3.28
C ASN A 320 14.55 -26.71 -2.88
N CYS A 321 14.72 -25.39 -2.97
CA CYS A 321 15.97 -24.74 -2.54
C CYS A 321 16.18 -24.86 -1.03
N ILE A 322 15.11 -24.69 -0.24
CA ILE A 322 15.12 -24.85 1.22
C ILE A 322 15.48 -26.30 1.58
N ALA A 323 14.87 -27.29 0.91
CA ALA A 323 15.17 -28.71 1.13
C ALA A 323 16.65 -29.01 0.86
N ASN A 324 17.18 -28.57 -0.28
CA ASN A 324 18.59 -28.76 -0.62
C ASN A 324 19.52 -28.11 0.43
N LYS A 325 19.19 -26.89 0.89
CA LYS A 325 19.98 -26.21 1.93
C LYS A 325 19.92 -26.89 3.29
N ILE A 326 18.79 -27.49 3.64
CA ILE A 326 18.65 -28.32 4.84
C ILE A 326 19.56 -29.56 4.74
N GLU A 327 19.65 -30.19 3.58
CA GLU A 327 20.50 -31.36 3.35
C GLU A 327 22.00 -31.03 3.35
N GLU A 328 22.38 -29.88 2.81
CA GLU A 328 23.78 -29.39 2.78
C GLU A 328 24.29 -28.92 4.15
N MET A 329 23.39 -28.48 5.04
CA MET A 329 23.75 -27.87 6.31
C MET A 329 24.12 -28.91 7.38
N PRO A 330 25.19 -28.71 8.18
CA PRO A 330 25.45 -29.52 9.34
C PRO A 330 24.24 -29.56 10.29
N PHE A 331 23.85 -30.75 10.75
CA PHE A 331 22.64 -30.90 11.56
C PHE A 331 22.66 -30.06 12.84
N SER A 332 23.84 -29.84 13.44
CA SER A 332 24.02 -28.96 14.60
C SER A 332 23.64 -27.51 14.30
N ASP A 333 23.95 -27.02 13.10
CA ASP A 333 23.62 -25.65 12.70
C ASP A 333 22.15 -25.54 12.29
N LEU A 334 21.58 -26.58 11.67
CA LEU A 334 20.14 -26.67 11.42
C LEU A 334 19.35 -26.63 12.75
N LEU A 335 19.78 -27.37 13.77
CA LEU A 335 19.15 -27.32 15.09
C LEU A 335 19.22 -25.91 15.70
N LYS A 336 20.38 -25.24 15.63
CA LYS A 336 20.49 -23.85 16.09
C LYS A 336 19.56 -22.93 15.32
N PHE A 337 19.46 -23.09 14.00
CA PHE A 337 18.57 -22.33 13.13
C PHE A 337 17.09 -22.49 13.55
N LEU A 338 16.63 -23.73 13.71
CA LEU A 338 15.24 -24.04 14.06
C LEU A 338 14.84 -23.50 15.44
N VAL A 339 15.78 -23.44 16.37
CA VAL A 339 15.58 -22.86 17.70
C VAL A 339 15.64 -21.33 17.68
N SER A 340 16.58 -20.72 16.93
CA SER A 340 16.87 -19.29 17.03
C SER A 340 15.99 -18.39 16.15
N ASN A 341 15.51 -18.87 15.00
CA ASN A 341 14.91 -18.00 13.98
C ASN A 341 13.40 -17.71 14.11
N GLN A 342 12.73 -18.16 15.17
CA GLN A 342 11.31 -17.80 15.38
C GLN A 342 11.10 -16.39 15.95
N GLU A 343 12.15 -15.70 16.45
CA GLU A 343 12.05 -14.31 16.93
C GLU A 343 11.99 -13.26 15.80
N VAL A 344 12.43 -13.62 14.60
CA VAL A 344 12.55 -12.72 13.44
C VAL A 344 11.18 -12.17 12.96
N MET A 345 10.08 -12.86 13.24
CA MET A 345 8.73 -12.45 12.83
C MET A 345 8.17 -11.26 13.62
N ILE A 346 8.83 -10.77 14.67
CA ILE A 346 8.31 -9.64 15.46
C ILE A 346 8.33 -8.32 14.65
N ASN A 347 9.18 -8.22 13.62
CA ASN A 347 9.35 -6.99 12.84
C ASN A 347 8.58 -6.97 11.51
N THR A 348 7.97 -8.07 11.08
CA THR A 348 7.05 -8.09 9.94
C THR A 348 5.64 -8.14 10.49
N SER A 349 4.75 -7.25 10.04
CA SER A 349 3.36 -7.10 10.51
C SER A 349 2.44 -8.30 10.21
N VAL A 350 2.99 -9.50 10.07
CA VAL A 350 2.29 -10.74 9.79
C VAL A 350 1.73 -11.28 11.10
N SER A 351 0.42 -11.57 11.10
CA SER A 351 -0.33 -12.08 12.26
C SER A 351 0.40 -13.24 12.97
N ARG A 352 0.35 -13.25 14.31
CA ARG A 352 0.96 -14.25 15.22
C ARG A 352 0.42 -15.68 15.08
N ASN A 353 -0.39 -15.97 14.06
CA ASN A 353 -0.86 -17.33 13.82
C ASN A 353 0.31 -18.14 13.25
N SER A 354 0.72 -19.13 14.03
CA SER A 354 1.90 -20.00 13.96
C SER A 354 2.02 -20.81 12.66
N VAL A 355 2.25 -20.17 11.52
CA VAL A 355 2.67 -20.88 10.31
C VAL A 355 4.13 -21.28 10.49
N PRO A 356 4.49 -22.58 10.42
CA PRO A 356 5.87 -23.03 10.49
C PRO A 356 6.71 -22.31 9.41
N ILE A 357 7.86 -21.73 9.79
CA ILE A 357 8.68 -20.95 8.83
C ILE A 357 9.21 -21.85 7.71
N ILE A 358 9.44 -23.13 8.02
CA ILE A 358 9.72 -24.20 7.07
C ILE A 358 8.60 -25.24 7.18
N PRO A 359 7.94 -25.64 6.07
CA PRO A 359 6.96 -26.71 6.08
C PRO A 359 7.54 -28.02 6.66
N GLU A 360 6.80 -28.67 7.56
CA GLU A 360 7.22 -29.91 8.22
C GLU A 360 7.68 -30.99 7.23
N LYS A 361 6.98 -31.11 6.08
CA LYS A 361 7.33 -32.04 5.00
C LYS A 361 8.79 -31.93 4.51
N LEU A 362 9.40 -30.75 4.61
CA LEU A 362 10.79 -30.51 4.20
C LEU A 362 11.78 -30.85 5.31
N LEU A 363 11.36 -30.74 6.58
CA LEU A 363 12.22 -30.99 7.74
C LEU A 363 12.26 -32.48 8.11
N ILE A 364 11.10 -33.15 8.07
CA ILE A 364 10.92 -34.53 8.55
C ILE A 364 12.02 -35.48 8.05
N PRO A 365 12.36 -35.56 6.73
CA PRO A 365 13.39 -36.48 6.25
C PRO A 365 14.74 -36.32 6.96
N THR A 366 15.16 -35.09 7.22
CA THR A 366 16.42 -34.77 7.91
C THR A 366 16.31 -35.02 9.41
N LEU A 367 15.18 -34.69 10.03
CA LEU A 367 14.96 -34.93 11.46
C LEU A 367 14.95 -36.45 11.77
N LYS A 368 14.31 -37.27 10.93
CA LYS A 368 14.25 -38.74 11.08
C LYS A 368 15.64 -39.39 11.04
N LYS A 369 16.58 -38.84 10.26
CA LYS A 369 17.97 -39.33 10.20
C LYS A 369 18.79 -38.98 11.46
N ASN A 370 18.32 -38.05 12.29
CA ASN A 370 19.08 -37.44 13.38
C ASN A 370 18.35 -37.50 14.74
N VAL A 371 17.48 -38.49 14.94
CA VAL A 371 16.65 -38.66 16.15
C VAL A 371 17.45 -38.53 17.45
N GLN A 372 18.59 -39.23 17.56
CA GLN A 372 19.39 -39.21 18.78
C GLN A 372 19.95 -37.82 19.10
N ALA A 373 20.35 -37.05 18.08
CA ALA A 373 20.85 -35.70 18.26
C ALA A 373 19.74 -34.76 18.75
N ILE A 374 18.51 -34.90 18.23
CA ILE A 374 17.33 -34.14 18.68
C ILE A 374 17.03 -34.43 20.14
N VAL A 375 16.97 -35.72 20.50
CA VAL A 375 16.68 -36.17 21.87
C VAL A 375 17.75 -35.68 22.85
N THR A 376 19.02 -35.78 22.48
CA THR A 376 20.15 -35.30 23.30
C THR A 376 20.07 -33.79 23.48
N ALA A 377 19.81 -33.05 22.41
CA ALA A 377 19.78 -31.61 22.47
C ALA A 377 18.57 -31.08 23.25
N PHE A 378 17.41 -31.76 23.18
CA PHE A 378 16.26 -31.49 24.05
C PHE A 378 16.64 -31.64 25.53
N ALA A 379 17.27 -32.76 25.89
CA ALA A 379 17.68 -32.99 27.29
C ALA A 379 18.69 -31.94 27.80
N GLN A 380 19.48 -31.37 26.90
CA GLN A 380 20.49 -30.36 27.17
C GLN A 380 19.98 -28.93 27.02
N SER A 381 18.66 -28.71 26.99
CA SER A 381 18.11 -27.37 26.81
C SER A 381 18.58 -26.37 27.85
N SER A 382 19.00 -25.19 27.39
CA SER A 382 19.65 -24.18 28.24
C SER A 382 18.75 -23.00 28.60
N SER A 383 17.53 -22.93 28.06
CA SER A 383 16.53 -21.92 28.38
C SER A 383 15.12 -22.46 28.21
N PHE A 384 14.12 -21.83 28.85
CA PHE A 384 12.71 -22.21 28.69
C PHE A 384 12.23 -22.14 27.23
N ALA A 385 12.73 -21.15 26.46
CA ALA A 385 12.37 -20.97 25.07
C ALA A 385 12.99 -22.07 24.20
N ASP A 386 14.27 -22.38 24.43
CA ASP A 386 14.99 -23.47 23.77
C ASP A 386 14.31 -24.83 24.04
N ALA A 387 13.95 -25.11 25.30
CA ALA A 387 13.21 -26.33 25.67
C ALA A 387 11.89 -26.46 24.91
N SER A 388 11.11 -25.38 24.83
CA SER A 388 9.85 -25.37 24.09
C SER A 388 10.06 -25.61 22.58
N LYS A 389 11.10 -25.02 21.98
CA LYS A 389 11.37 -25.22 20.55
C LYS A 389 11.83 -26.64 20.26
N ARG A 390 12.63 -27.22 21.15
CA ARG A 390 13.09 -28.61 21.01
C ARG A 390 11.99 -29.63 21.29
N SER A 391 11.02 -29.33 22.17
CA SER A 391 9.84 -30.20 22.34
C SER A 391 8.95 -30.24 21.10
N GLU A 392 8.82 -29.13 20.36
CA GLU A 392 8.14 -29.13 19.05
C GLU A 392 8.81 -30.10 18.06
N LEU A 393 10.15 -30.13 18.02
CA LEU A 393 10.90 -31.07 17.18
C LEU A 393 10.66 -32.53 17.60
N LEU A 394 10.56 -32.82 18.90
CA LEU A 394 10.23 -34.17 19.38
C LEU A 394 8.86 -34.64 18.88
N ILE A 395 7.87 -33.74 18.79
CA ILE A 395 6.54 -34.08 18.26
C ILE A 395 6.66 -34.48 16.78
N MET A 396 7.46 -33.74 15.99
CA MET A 396 7.67 -34.04 14.56
C MET A 396 8.34 -35.39 14.32
N ILE A 397 9.16 -35.88 15.27
CA ILE A 397 9.85 -37.18 15.16
C ILE A 397 9.26 -38.28 16.04
N ALA A 398 8.08 -38.08 16.65
CA ALA A 398 7.54 -39.01 17.64
C ALA A 398 7.37 -40.44 17.11
N GLU A 399 7.13 -40.59 15.80
CA GLU A 399 7.02 -41.87 15.08
C GLU A 399 8.33 -42.66 15.02
N GLU A 400 9.48 -41.99 15.12
CA GLU A 400 10.80 -42.60 15.02
C GLU A 400 11.43 -42.89 16.38
N LEU A 401 10.79 -42.44 17.47
CA LEU A 401 11.30 -42.62 18.82
C LEU A 401 11.13 -44.07 19.28
N ASN A 402 12.25 -44.73 19.60
CA ASN A 402 12.21 -46.03 20.25
C ASN A 402 11.93 -45.90 21.77
N GLU A 403 11.63 -47.03 22.43
CA GLU A 403 11.28 -47.04 23.85
C GLU A 403 12.37 -46.44 24.75
N HIS A 404 13.65 -46.65 24.43
CA HIS A 404 14.75 -46.10 25.21
C HIS A 404 14.78 -44.57 25.12
N GLN A 405 14.57 -44.02 23.92
CA GLN A 405 14.51 -42.58 23.69
C GLN A 405 13.29 -41.94 24.36
N TRP A 406 12.11 -42.58 24.31
CA TRP A 406 10.94 -42.13 25.08
C TRP A 406 11.25 -42.05 26.57
N LYS A 407 11.82 -43.10 27.17
CA LYS A 407 12.22 -43.07 28.59
C LYS A 407 13.23 -41.96 28.89
N PHE A 408 14.18 -41.73 27.99
CA PHE A 408 15.18 -40.69 28.14
C PHE A 408 14.56 -39.29 28.09
N ILE A 409 13.66 -39.01 27.15
CA ILE A 409 12.90 -37.74 27.06
C ILE A 409 12.10 -37.49 28.34
N LEU A 410 11.36 -38.50 28.79
CA LEU A 410 10.54 -38.41 30.01
C LEU A 410 11.39 -38.22 31.27
N LYS A 411 12.60 -38.78 31.30
CA LYS A 411 13.56 -38.54 32.39
C LYS A 411 14.12 -37.11 32.33
N ALA A 412 14.52 -36.65 31.14
CA ALA A 412 15.06 -35.31 30.93
C ALA A 412 14.09 -34.20 31.38
N PHE A 413 12.78 -34.44 31.24
CA PHE A 413 11.75 -33.54 31.76
C PHE A 413 11.89 -33.24 33.27
N PHE A 414 12.34 -34.20 34.07
CA PHE A 414 12.57 -34.01 35.50
C PHE A 414 14.00 -33.59 35.82
N ASP A 415 14.97 -34.00 35.00
CA ASP A 415 16.39 -33.75 35.25
C ASP A 415 16.84 -32.33 34.81
N ASN A 416 16.02 -31.60 34.06
CA ASN A 416 16.34 -30.28 33.54
C ASN A 416 15.23 -29.26 33.86
N ASP A 417 15.54 -28.30 34.74
CA ASP A 417 14.64 -27.23 35.17
C ASP A 417 14.13 -26.36 34.00
N GLN A 418 14.92 -26.20 32.93
CA GLN A 418 14.53 -25.43 31.75
C GLN A 418 13.42 -26.14 30.96
N ILE A 419 13.36 -27.46 31.03
CA ILE A 419 12.30 -28.27 30.41
C ILE A 419 11.07 -28.26 31.31
N TYR A 420 11.28 -28.57 32.59
CA TYR A 420 10.24 -28.69 33.60
C TYR A 420 9.39 -27.41 33.77
N TYR A 421 10.05 -26.27 33.94
CA TYR A 421 9.38 -24.98 34.16
C TYR A 421 8.97 -24.27 32.86
N SER A 422 9.27 -24.84 31.69
CA SER A 422 8.82 -24.28 30.42
C SER A 422 7.35 -24.59 30.16
N ARG A 423 6.50 -23.56 30.23
CA ARG A 423 5.06 -23.68 29.92
C ARG A 423 4.79 -24.23 28.52
N GLY A 424 5.61 -23.85 27.54
CA GLY A 424 5.50 -24.35 26.18
C GLY A 424 5.79 -25.86 26.12
N CYS A 425 6.85 -26.30 26.80
CA CYS A 425 7.19 -27.71 26.89
C CYS A 425 6.11 -28.54 27.58
N LEU A 426 5.46 -28.03 28.64
CA LEU A 426 4.32 -28.70 29.29
C LEU A 426 3.16 -28.94 28.34
N ALA A 427 2.81 -27.93 27.52
CA ALA A 427 1.77 -28.07 26.51
C ALA A 427 2.16 -29.07 25.42
N ASP A 428 3.44 -29.11 25.03
CA ASP A 428 3.94 -30.06 24.04
C ASP A 428 4.04 -31.49 24.56
N PHE A 429 4.29 -31.69 25.87
CA PHE A 429 4.26 -33.03 26.48
C PHE A 429 2.87 -33.65 26.45
N ARG A 430 1.83 -32.82 26.55
CA ARG A 430 0.46 -33.25 26.29
C ARG A 430 0.29 -33.76 24.87
N LYS A 431 0.75 -33.00 23.87
CA LYS A 431 0.70 -33.41 22.46
C LYS A 431 1.53 -34.66 22.20
N LEU A 432 2.70 -34.79 22.82
CA LEU A 432 3.55 -35.99 22.75
C LEU A 432 2.83 -37.21 23.32
N PHE A 433 2.12 -37.06 24.44
CA PHE A 433 1.31 -38.13 24.99
C PHE A 433 0.17 -38.52 24.03
N GLU A 434 -0.60 -37.56 23.53
CA GLU A 434 -1.68 -37.79 22.55
C GLU A 434 -1.16 -38.48 21.29
N LYS A 435 -0.03 -38.01 20.74
CA LYS A 435 0.65 -38.64 19.60
C LYS A 435 1.12 -40.06 19.94
N SER A 436 1.66 -40.29 21.14
CA SER A 436 2.05 -41.63 21.56
C SER A 436 0.86 -42.59 21.66
N LEU A 437 -0.33 -42.10 22.05
CA LEU A 437 -1.56 -42.91 22.04
C LEU A 437 -1.99 -43.24 20.61
N GLU A 438 -1.94 -42.28 19.69
CA GLU A 438 -2.24 -42.50 18.27
C GLU A 438 -1.37 -43.58 17.65
N LEU A 439 -0.07 -43.55 17.94
CA LEU A 439 0.90 -44.52 17.43
C LEU A 439 0.73 -45.92 18.02
N ASN A 440 -0.02 -46.05 19.11
CA ASN A 440 -0.11 -47.28 19.89
C ASN A 440 -1.55 -47.77 20.08
N ASN A 441 -2.40 -47.57 19.07
CA ASN A 441 -3.80 -48.01 19.07
C ASN A 441 -4.58 -47.57 20.31
N LYS A 442 -4.37 -46.31 20.72
CA LYS A 442 -4.98 -45.68 21.91
C LYS A 442 -4.63 -46.38 23.23
N SER A 443 -3.51 -47.11 23.29
CA SER A 443 -3.01 -47.75 24.50
C SER A 443 -1.82 -47.01 25.10
N VAL A 444 -1.88 -46.76 26.42
CA VAL A 444 -0.77 -46.17 27.19
C VAL A 444 0.39 -47.16 27.28
N LYS A 445 1.56 -46.74 26.77
CA LYS A 445 2.82 -47.50 26.88
C LYS A 445 3.38 -47.49 28.28
N SER A 446 4.11 -48.55 28.64
CA SER A 446 4.66 -48.79 29.97
C SER A 446 5.59 -47.66 30.45
N TYR A 447 6.32 -47.00 29.55
CA TYR A 447 7.22 -45.91 29.90
C TYR A 447 6.51 -44.64 30.42
N TRP A 448 5.21 -44.47 30.17
CA TRP A 448 4.44 -43.35 30.72
C TRP A 448 4.01 -43.54 32.18
N LEU A 449 3.94 -44.78 32.68
CA LEU A 449 3.48 -45.04 34.06
C LEU A 449 4.49 -44.51 35.11
N PRO A 450 5.80 -44.83 35.02
CA PRO A 450 6.77 -44.25 35.96
C PRO A 450 6.88 -42.73 35.84
N PHE A 451 6.64 -42.18 34.65
CA PHE A 451 6.57 -40.73 34.45
C PHE A 451 5.38 -40.14 35.20
N ARG A 452 4.19 -40.76 35.05
CA ARG A 452 2.95 -40.35 35.71
C ARG A 452 3.05 -40.38 37.24
N GLU A 453 3.65 -41.42 37.80
CA GLU A 453 3.91 -41.53 39.24
C GLU A 453 4.81 -40.38 39.74
N LYS A 454 5.91 -40.12 39.03
CA LYS A 454 6.84 -39.02 39.36
C LYS A 454 6.19 -37.64 39.30
N LEU A 455 5.17 -37.44 38.46
CA LEU A 455 4.42 -36.16 38.45
C LEU A 455 3.74 -35.85 39.79
N ASN A 456 3.47 -36.85 40.65
CA ASN A 456 2.89 -36.64 41.99
C ASN A 456 3.89 -36.07 43.00
N GLN A 457 5.20 -36.21 42.73
CA GLN A 457 6.27 -35.79 43.63
C GLN A 457 6.65 -34.31 43.44
N LEU A 458 6.00 -33.63 42.50
CA LEU A 458 6.31 -32.26 42.09
C LEU A 458 5.67 -31.21 43.01
N ASN A 459 6.50 -30.32 43.57
CA ASN A 459 6.06 -29.13 44.31
C ASN A 459 5.95 -27.92 43.37
N LEU A 460 4.73 -27.63 42.91
CA LEU A 460 4.47 -26.67 41.83
C LEU A 460 3.82 -25.37 42.32
N SER A 461 4.08 -24.27 41.60
CA SER A 461 3.27 -23.06 41.74
C SER A 461 1.83 -23.32 41.24
N GLN A 462 0.87 -22.51 41.69
CA GLN A 462 -0.55 -22.72 41.36
C GLN A 462 -0.85 -22.72 39.84
N LYS A 463 -0.08 -21.97 39.04
CA LYS A 463 -0.27 -21.91 37.57
C LYS A 463 0.26 -23.16 36.87
N GLU A 464 1.41 -23.68 37.28
CA GLU A 464 2.00 -24.89 36.70
C GLU A 464 1.24 -26.14 37.15
N LYS A 465 0.73 -26.12 38.39
CA LYS A 465 -0.12 -27.17 38.93
C LYS A 465 -1.30 -27.50 38.02
N ILE A 466 -1.97 -26.48 37.47
CA ILE A 466 -3.10 -26.68 36.53
C ILE A 466 -2.66 -27.45 35.28
N LEU A 467 -1.54 -27.09 34.67
CA LEU A 467 -1.06 -27.75 33.45
C LEU A 467 -0.64 -29.20 33.72
N ILE A 468 0.04 -29.44 34.83
CA ILE A 468 0.47 -30.77 35.24
C ILE A 468 -0.72 -31.63 35.64
N ASP A 469 -1.70 -31.11 36.37
CA ASP A 469 -2.92 -31.83 36.74
C ASP A 469 -3.73 -32.19 35.48
N ASN A 470 -3.78 -31.32 34.47
CA ASN A 470 -4.38 -31.64 33.18
C ASN A 470 -3.64 -32.79 32.46
N LEU A 471 -2.31 -32.79 32.47
CA LEU A 471 -1.51 -33.89 31.88
C LEU A 471 -1.73 -35.21 32.64
N LYS A 472 -1.77 -35.16 33.98
CA LYS A 472 -2.08 -36.31 34.83
C LYS A 472 -3.44 -36.89 34.49
N GLN A 473 -4.49 -36.07 34.49
CA GLN A 473 -5.85 -36.48 34.15
C GLN A 473 -5.94 -37.08 32.74
N LEU A 474 -5.20 -36.50 31.78
CA LEU A 474 -5.14 -37.04 30.42
C LEU A 474 -4.51 -38.44 30.39
N ILE A 475 -3.44 -38.68 31.16
CA ILE A 475 -2.84 -40.01 31.28
C ILE A 475 -3.84 -40.98 31.94
N ASP A 476 -4.40 -40.59 33.10
CA ASP A 476 -5.28 -41.44 33.92
C ASP A 476 -6.56 -41.85 33.19
N SER A 477 -7.13 -40.93 32.40
CA SER A 477 -8.33 -41.20 31.59
C SER A 477 -8.10 -42.24 30.51
N ASN A 478 -6.86 -42.45 30.07
CA ASN A 478 -6.49 -43.42 29.05
C ASN A 478 -5.87 -44.73 29.60
N LEU A 479 -5.76 -44.87 30.93
CA LEU A 479 -5.36 -46.13 31.56
C LEU A 479 -6.52 -47.15 31.50
N THR A 480 -6.22 -48.39 31.12
CA THR A 480 -7.19 -49.50 31.19
C THR A 480 -7.51 -49.84 32.65
N PRO A 481 -8.69 -50.42 32.96
CA PRO A 481 -9.07 -50.77 34.33
C PRO A 481 -8.03 -51.61 35.08
N GLU A 482 -7.39 -52.56 34.39
CA GLU A 482 -6.32 -53.40 34.94
C GLU A 482 -5.05 -52.62 35.31
N LYS A 483 -4.74 -51.56 34.55
CA LYS A 483 -3.60 -50.68 34.84
C LYS A 483 -3.93 -49.70 35.98
N LYS A 484 -5.20 -49.35 36.17
CA LYS A 484 -5.67 -48.50 37.28
C LYS A 484 -5.65 -49.20 38.65
N SER A 485 -5.64 -50.53 38.68
CA SER A 485 -5.64 -51.33 39.92
C SER A 485 -4.24 -51.72 40.43
N THR A 486 -3.18 -51.34 39.72
CA THR A 486 -1.78 -51.65 40.08
C THR A 486 -1.01 -50.42 40.60
N GLU A 487 -1.67 -49.25 40.64
CA GLU A 487 -1.24 -48.00 41.30
C GLU A 487 -2.04 -47.82 42.60
#